data_AF-A0A7V4AZ85-F1
#
_entry.id   AF-A0A7V4AZ85-F1
#
_cell.length_a   1.000
_cell.length_b   1.000
_cell.length_c   1.000
_cell.angle_alpha   90.00
_cell.angle_beta   90.00
_cell.angle_gamma   90.00
#
_symmetry.space_group_name_H-M   'P 1'
#
loop_
_entity.id
_entity.type
_entity.pdbx_description
1 polymer ?
#
loop_
_entity_poly.entity_id
_entity_poly.type
_entity_poly.pdbx_seq_one_letter_code
_entity_poly.pdbx_strand_id
1 'polypeptide(L)'
;MSEPRTQAKNKEGIYYQSARKMYVEMLKSVADIARELRDVSENTLYKWKADGNWEQERSAHLETITDSTRLINEIAIEQLRHIHGLKAADRTAADFDMVAKANKVLQDNRNPEDALRTGMDFLTEFIGHLARENPEAAAGVEAALDGFLEMKRRQVYG
;
A
#
# COMPACT_ATOMS: atom_id res chain seq x y z
N MET A 1 -35.24 10.35 32.59
CA MET A 1 -33.96 11.05 32.35
C MET A 1 -32.84 10.03 32.44
N SER A 2 -32.53 9.36 31.33
CA SER A 2 -31.42 8.40 31.25
C SER A 2 -30.87 8.50 29.83
N GLU A 3 -29.71 9.12 29.60
CA GLU A 3 -28.92 8.94 28.35
C GLU A 3 -27.51 9.60 28.19
N PRO A 4 -26.75 10.03 29.22
CA PRO A 4 -25.35 10.46 28.97
C PRO A 4 -24.37 9.31 28.64
N ARG A 5 -24.62 8.11 29.17
CA ARG A 5 -23.63 7.00 29.14
C ARG A 5 -23.55 6.27 27.80
N THR A 6 -24.62 6.24 27.01
CA THR A 6 -24.68 5.49 25.74
C THR A 6 -23.97 6.25 24.62
N GLN A 7 -24.11 7.58 24.58
CA GLN A 7 -23.43 8.43 23.58
C GLN A 7 -21.91 8.47 23.77
N ALA A 8 -21.42 8.49 25.01
CA ALA A 8 -19.99 8.52 25.31
C ALA A 8 -19.27 7.23 24.83
N LYS A 9 -19.89 6.06 25.03
CA LYS A 9 -19.34 4.77 24.58
C LYS A 9 -19.23 4.66 23.05
N ASN A 10 -20.19 5.22 22.31
CA ASN A 10 -20.14 5.22 20.85
C ASN A 10 -19.04 6.13 20.30
N LYS A 11 -18.81 7.29 20.91
CA LYS A 11 -17.72 8.19 20.52
C LYS A 11 -16.35 7.57 20.80
N GLU A 12 -16.19 6.95 21.97
CA GLU A 12 -14.95 6.27 22.34
C GLU A 12 -14.58 5.15 21.35
N GLY A 13 -15.56 4.35 20.94
CA GLY A 13 -15.37 3.31 19.92
C GLY A 13 -14.98 3.87 18.55
N ILE A 14 -15.55 5.00 18.13
CA ILE A 14 -15.20 5.66 16.86
C ILE A 14 -13.75 6.17 16.91
N TYR A 15 -13.37 6.88 17.98
CA TYR A 15 -12.01 7.38 18.13
C TYR A 15 -10.99 6.25 18.22
N TYR A 16 -11.32 5.14 18.89
CA TYR A 16 -10.47 3.95 18.95
C TYR A 16 -10.18 3.41 17.55
N GLN A 17 -11.21 3.23 16.71
CA GLN A 17 -11.02 2.68 15.36
C GLN A 17 -10.25 3.65 14.46
N SER A 18 -10.55 4.94 14.52
CA SER A 18 -9.80 5.96 13.76
C SER A 18 -8.33 6.02 14.17
N ALA A 19 -8.04 6.00 15.48
CA ALA A 19 -6.68 5.99 15.99
C ALA A 19 -5.92 4.72 15.59
N ARG A 20 -6.56 3.54 15.67
CA ARG A 20 -5.98 2.27 15.21
C ARG A 20 -5.60 2.35 13.75
N LYS A 21 -6.51 2.80 12.88
CA LYS A 21 -6.26 2.96 11.44
C LYS A 21 -5.08 3.91 11.19
N MET A 22 -5.07 5.07 11.85
CA MET A 22 -3.97 6.03 11.72
C MET A 22 -2.62 5.46 12.16
N TYR A 23 -2.61 4.64 13.22
CA TYR A 23 -1.37 4.06 13.74
C TYR A 23 -0.86 2.86 12.92
N VAL A 24 -1.76 1.94 12.59
CA VAL A 24 -1.45 0.64 11.96
C VAL A 24 -1.32 0.79 10.45
N GLU A 25 -2.30 1.43 9.80
CA GLU A 25 -2.39 1.50 8.34
C GLU A 25 -1.70 2.75 7.78
N MET A 26 -1.79 3.88 8.49
CA MET A 26 -1.17 5.17 8.06
C MET A 26 0.14 5.47 8.79
N LEU A 27 0.65 4.51 9.57
CA LEU A 27 1.96 4.55 10.23
C LEU A 27 2.27 5.81 11.05
N LYS A 28 1.26 6.57 11.48
CA LYS A 28 1.44 7.80 12.26
C LYS A 28 1.99 7.51 13.66
N SER A 29 2.65 8.49 14.26
CA SER A 29 3.04 8.42 15.67
C SER A 29 1.85 8.71 16.58
N VAL A 30 1.92 8.25 17.84
CA VAL A 30 0.89 8.55 18.86
C VAL A 30 0.72 10.06 19.06
N ALA A 31 1.81 10.82 19.02
CA ALA A 31 1.78 12.28 19.12
C ALA A 31 1.07 12.94 17.93
N ASP A 32 1.25 12.43 16.70
CA ASP A 32 0.55 12.94 15.52
C ASP A 32 -0.95 12.67 15.60
N ILE A 33 -1.32 11.46 16.03
CA ILE A 33 -2.71 11.05 16.19
C ILE A 33 -3.40 11.90 17.27
N ALA A 34 -2.74 12.15 18.40
CA ALA A 34 -3.26 13.01 19.46
C ALA A 34 -3.51 14.44 18.95
N ARG A 35 -2.60 14.99 18.14
CA ARG A 35 -2.78 16.30 17.49
C ARG A 35 -3.94 16.32 16.49
N GLU A 36 -4.13 15.25 15.76
CA GLU A 36 -5.16 15.15 14.71
C GLU A 36 -6.56 14.93 15.29
N LEU A 37 -6.71 14.03 16.26
CA LEU A 37 -8.00 13.73 16.89
C LEU A 37 -8.45 14.77 17.91
N ARG A 38 -7.52 15.57 18.48
CA ARG A 38 -7.69 16.68 19.45
C ARG A 38 -8.37 16.35 20.79
N ASP A 39 -9.31 15.41 20.80
CA ASP A 39 -10.12 15.01 21.96
C ASP A 39 -9.60 13.73 22.64
N VAL A 40 -8.48 13.17 22.16
CA VAL A 40 -7.87 11.95 22.69
C VAL A 40 -6.45 12.23 23.13
N SER A 41 -6.15 11.98 24.40
CA SER A 41 -4.80 12.18 24.95
C SER A 41 -3.83 11.08 24.49
N GLU A 42 -2.53 11.40 24.45
CA GLU A 42 -1.49 10.38 24.18
C GLU A 42 -1.54 9.22 25.17
N ASN A 43 -1.81 9.48 26.46
CA ASN A 43 -1.96 8.43 27.47
C ASN A 43 -3.09 7.44 27.13
N THR A 44 -4.23 7.96 26.64
CA THR A 44 -5.35 7.14 26.17
C THR A 44 -4.95 6.30 24.96
N LEU A 45 -4.23 6.90 24.00
CA LEU A 45 -3.75 6.21 22.80
C LEU A 45 -2.73 5.12 23.13
N TYR A 46 -1.79 5.38 24.05
CA TYR A 46 -0.83 4.37 24.50
C TYR A 46 -1.53 3.19 25.17
N LYS A 47 -2.57 3.46 25.96
CA LYS A 47 -3.39 2.40 26.57
C LYS A 47 -4.12 1.58 25.50
N TRP A 48 -4.82 2.23 24.56
CA TRP A 48 -5.51 1.53 23.47
C TRP A 48 -4.56 0.72 22.58
N LYS A 49 -3.39 1.27 22.28
CA LYS A 49 -2.33 0.57 21.56
C LYS A 49 -1.91 -0.72 22.26
N ALA A 50 -1.72 -0.67 23.58
CA ALA A 50 -1.33 -1.82 24.38
C ALA A 50 -2.49 -2.84 24.49
N ASP A 51 -3.69 -2.39 24.83
CA ASP A 51 -4.88 -3.24 25.01
C ASP A 51 -5.31 -3.91 23.69
N GLY A 52 -5.09 -3.24 22.55
CA GLY A 52 -5.50 -3.67 21.22
C GLY A 52 -4.44 -4.39 20.39
N ASN A 53 -3.24 -4.63 20.93
CA ASN A 53 -2.11 -5.24 20.20
C ASN A 53 -1.71 -4.52 18.89
N TRP A 54 -1.89 -3.20 18.81
CA TRP A 54 -1.68 -2.46 17.55
C TRP A 54 -0.24 -2.51 17.04
N GLU A 55 0.75 -2.75 17.92
CA GLU A 55 2.15 -2.89 17.50
C GLU A 55 2.38 -4.13 16.65
N GLN A 56 1.72 -5.24 17.01
CA GLN A 56 1.80 -6.48 16.25
C GLN A 56 1.06 -6.34 14.91
N GLU A 57 -0.11 -5.71 14.92
CA GLU A 57 -0.86 -5.41 13.69
C GLU A 57 -0.08 -4.48 12.75
N ARG A 58 0.57 -3.45 13.31
CA ARG A 58 1.42 -2.53 12.55
C ARG A 58 2.63 -3.26 11.96
N SER A 59 3.26 -4.16 12.72
CA SER A 59 4.37 -4.98 12.24
C SER A 59 3.93 -5.88 11.07
N ALA A 60 2.80 -6.58 11.20
CA ALA A 60 2.25 -7.41 10.13
C ALA A 60 1.87 -6.58 8.88
N HIS A 61 1.33 -5.39 9.08
CA HIS A 61 1.04 -4.46 7.99
C HIS A 61 2.32 -3.99 7.28
N LEU A 62 3.35 -3.63 8.04
CA LEU A 62 4.67 -3.26 7.51
C LEU A 62 5.34 -4.39 6.74
N GLU A 63 5.23 -5.64 7.21
CA GLU A 63 5.72 -6.81 6.48
C GLU A 63 5.00 -6.95 5.13
N THR A 64 3.68 -6.77 5.11
CA THR A 64 2.88 -6.79 3.88
C THR A 64 3.28 -5.69 2.90
N ILE A 65 3.53 -4.46 3.40
CA ILE A 65 4.01 -3.33 2.60
C ILE A 65 5.41 -3.60 2.04
N THR A 66 6.31 -4.12 2.88
CA THR A 66 7.69 -4.43 2.49
C THR A 66 7.75 -5.51 1.42
N ASP A 67 6.93 -6.55 1.55
CA ASP A 67 6.77 -7.60 0.54
C ASP A 67 6.22 -7.06 -0.79
N SER A 68 5.23 -6.17 -0.73
CA SER A 68 4.65 -5.54 -1.92
C SER A 68 5.66 -4.64 -2.63
N THR A 69 6.44 -3.87 -1.85
CA THR A 69 7.54 -3.02 -2.36
C THR A 69 8.61 -3.86 -3.05
N ARG A 70 8.97 -5.00 -2.47
CA ARG A 70 9.91 -5.95 -3.07
C ARG A 70 9.37 -6.47 -4.41
N LEU A 71 8.11 -6.89 -4.48
CA LEU A 71 7.50 -7.37 -5.73
C LEU A 71 7.49 -6.28 -6.81
N ILE A 72 7.11 -5.06 -6.46
CA ILE A 72 7.09 -3.93 -7.39
C ILE A 72 8.49 -3.68 -7.96
N ASN A 73 9.54 -3.78 -7.12
CA ASN A 73 10.92 -3.70 -7.57
C ASN A 73 11.32 -4.85 -8.51
N GLU A 74 10.92 -6.08 -8.20
CA GLU A 74 11.19 -7.24 -9.05
C GLU A 74 10.53 -7.09 -10.43
N ILE A 75 9.26 -6.67 -10.48
CA ILE A 75 8.56 -6.39 -11.74
C ILE A 75 9.26 -5.28 -12.52
N ALA A 76 9.61 -4.16 -11.86
CA ALA A 76 10.32 -3.05 -12.50
C ALA A 76 11.67 -3.49 -13.08
N ILE A 77 12.43 -4.33 -12.36
CA ILE A 77 13.72 -4.88 -12.82
C ILE A 77 13.53 -5.82 -14.02
N GLU A 78 12.54 -6.71 -14.00
CA GLU A 78 12.26 -7.61 -15.13
C GLU A 78 11.85 -6.85 -16.39
N GLN A 79 11.06 -5.77 -16.26
CA GLN A 79 10.70 -4.91 -17.38
C GLN A 79 11.93 -4.18 -17.97
N LEU A 80 12.81 -3.67 -17.12
CA LEU A 80 14.08 -3.07 -17.57
C LEU A 80 14.96 -4.08 -18.31
N ARG A 81 15.02 -5.34 -17.85
CA ARG A 81 15.77 -6.43 -18.52
C ARG A 81 15.18 -6.75 -19.89
N HIS A 82 13.86 -6.83 -20.01
CA HIS A 82 13.17 -7.08 -21.28
C HIS A 82 13.52 -6.01 -22.32
N ILE A 83 13.38 -4.72 -21.96
CA ILE A 83 13.68 -3.59 -22.84
C ILE A 83 15.16 -3.54 -23.20
N HIS A 84 16.05 -3.87 -22.26
CA HIS A 84 17.49 -3.94 -22.53
C HIS A 84 17.84 -5.06 -23.53
N GLY A 85 17.05 -6.14 -23.56
CA GLY A 85 17.16 -7.23 -24.54
C GLY A 85 16.68 -6.88 -25.95
N LEU A 86 15.88 -5.82 -26.12
CA LEU A 86 15.48 -5.31 -27.43
C LEU A 86 16.65 -4.63 -28.15
N LYS A 87 16.77 -4.85 -29.47
CA LYS A 87 17.71 -4.09 -30.29
C LYS A 87 17.26 -2.63 -30.33
N ALA A 88 18.20 -1.70 -30.40
CA ALA A 88 17.90 -0.26 -30.36
C ALA A 88 16.90 0.20 -31.44
N ALA A 89 16.89 -0.46 -32.60
CA ALA A 89 15.94 -0.18 -33.70
C ALA A 89 14.51 -0.64 -33.41
N ASP A 90 14.33 -1.56 -32.46
CA ASP A 90 13.04 -2.15 -32.10
C ASP A 90 12.43 -1.47 -30.86
N ARG A 91 13.14 -0.49 -30.27
CA ARG A 91 12.67 0.26 -29.10
C ARG A 91 11.72 1.38 -29.52
N THR A 92 10.59 1.43 -28.87
CA THR A 92 9.51 2.40 -29.08
C THR A 92 9.56 3.51 -28.03
N ALA A 93 8.77 4.58 -28.25
CA ALA A 93 8.58 5.62 -27.25
C ALA A 93 7.96 5.08 -25.94
N ALA A 94 7.13 4.03 -26.03
CA ALA A 94 6.52 3.37 -24.89
C ALA A 94 7.57 2.67 -24.00
N ASP A 95 8.61 2.08 -24.61
CA ASP A 95 9.71 1.46 -23.87
C ASP A 95 10.49 2.48 -23.04
N PHE A 96 10.73 3.68 -23.58
CA PHE A 96 11.40 4.76 -22.84
C PHE A 96 10.55 5.29 -21.68
N ASP A 97 9.24 5.41 -21.87
CA ASP A 97 8.32 5.79 -20.79
C ASP A 97 8.28 4.73 -19.67
N MET A 98 8.27 3.45 -20.03
CA MET A 98 8.38 2.35 -19.06
C MET A 98 9.68 2.39 -18.27
N VAL A 99 10.83 2.61 -18.93
CA VAL A 99 12.13 2.74 -18.26
C VAL A 99 12.13 3.93 -17.30
N ALA A 100 11.58 5.07 -17.71
CA ALA A 100 11.48 6.26 -16.86
C ALA A 100 10.62 6.01 -15.62
N LYS A 101 9.48 5.34 -15.79
CA LYS A 101 8.56 4.99 -14.69
C LYS A 101 9.16 3.95 -13.74
N ALA A 102 9.79 2.89 -14.26
CA ALA A 102 10.50 1.90 -13.46
C ALA A 102 11.63 2.54 -12.63
N ASN A 103 12.39 3.45 -13.22
CA ASN A 103 13.41 4.22 -12.50
C ASN A 103 12.80 5.11 -11.41
N LYS A 104 11.66 5.75 -11.67
CA LYS A 104 10.96 6.56 -10.68
C LYS A 104 10.50 5.73 -9.49
N VAL A 105 9.87 4.58 -9.73
CA VAL A 105 9.47 3.62 -8.70
C VAL A 105 10.67 3.17 -7.85
N LEU A 106 11.81 2.86 -8.47
CA LEU A 106 13.05 2.49 -7.77
C LEU A 106 13.64 3.65 -6.95
N GLN A 107 13.49 4.90 -7.40
CA GLN A 107 13.97 6.09 -6.69
C GLN A 107 13.06 6.47 -5.52
N ASP A 108 11.75 6.40 -5.70
CA ASP A 108 10.73 6.76 -4.72
C ASP A 108 10.57 5.69 -3.62
N ASN A 109 11.02 4.45 -3.87
CA ASN A 109 11.09 3.33 -2.92
C ASN A 109 12.02 3.53 -1.70
N ARG A 110 12.53 4.75 -1.48
CA ARG A 110 13.16 5.15 -0.21
C ARG A 110 12.14 5.44 0.90
N ASN A 111 10.85 5.60 0.56
CA ASN A 111 9.76 5.76 1.51
C ASN A 111 8.66 4.69 1.28
N PRO A 112 8.47 3.71 2.18
CA PRO A 112 7.57 2.56 1.97
C PRO A 112 6.08 2.92 1.76
N GLU A 113 5.64 4.08 2.22
CA GLU A 113 4.25 4.55 2.05
C GLU A 113 3.99 5.12 0.64
N ASP A 114 4.97 5.87 0.10
CA ASP A 114 4.87 6.42 -1.26
C ASP A 114 5.18 5.37 -2.34
N ALA A 115 6.05 4.41 -2.01
CA ALA A 115 6.38 3.23 -2.78
C ALA A 115 5.17 2.46 -3.30
N LEU A 116 4.26 2.09 -2.38
CA LEU A 116 3.11 1.26 -2.70
C LEU A 116 2.11 2.01 -3.56
N ARG A 117 1.82 3.26 -3.21
CA ARG A 117 0.94 4.12 -4.01
C ARG A 117 1.48 4.31 -5.42
N THR A 118 2.76 4.64 -5.54
CA THR A 118 3.42 4.86 -6.84
C THR A 118 3.47 3.57 -7.67
N GLY A 119 3.72 2.42 -7.06
CA GLY A 119 3.71 1.12 -7.74
C GLY A 119 2.31 0.71 -8.20
N MET A 120 1.27 0.98 -7.42
CA MET A 120 -0.12 0.71 -7.81
C MET A 120 -0.58 1.65 -8.94
N ASP A 121 -0.18 2.93 -8.89
CA ASP A 121 -0.46 3.90 -9.95
C ASP A 121 0.23 3.45 -11.27
N PHE A 122 1.48 2.99 -11.19
CA PHE A 122 2.20 2.42 -12.33
C PHE A 122 1.51 1.19 -12.91
N LEU A 123 1.13 0.22 -12.07
CA LEU A 123 0.46 -1.01 -12.53
C LEU A 123 -0.88 -0.69 -13.21
N THR A 124 -1.64 0.26 -12.65
CA THR A 124 -2.92 0.69 -13.21
C THR A 124 -2.75 1.34 -14.58
N GLU A 125 -1.77 2.25 -14.72
CA GLU A 125 -1.47 2.86 -16.01
C GLU A 125 -0.94 1.85 -17.03
N PHE A 126 -0.08 0.92 -16.59
CA PHE A 126 0.51 -0.11 -17.43
C PHE A 126 -0.54 -1.07 -17.99
N ILE A 127 -1.44 -1.57 -17.13
CA ILE A 127 -2.58 -2.40 -17.55
C ILE A 127 -3.48 -1.60 -18.50
N GLY A 128 -3.75 -0.33 -18.19
CA GLY A 128 -4.55 0.55 -19.06
C GLY A 128 -3.90 0.83 -20.43
N HIS A 129 -2.57 0.85 -20.50
CA HIS A 129 -1.85 0.98 -21.77
C HIS A 129 -1.85 -0.35 -22.55
N LEU A 130 -1.51 -1.45 -21.89
CA LEU A 130 -1.59 -2.80 -22.45
C LEU A 130 -2.98 -3.11 -22.98
N ALA A 131 -4.05 -2.74 -22.30
CA ALA A 131 -5.42 -3.00 -22.73
C ALA A 131 -5.75 -2.33 -24.08
N ARG A 132 -5.06 -1.24 -24.45
CA ARG A 132 -5.27 -0.53 -25.72
C ARG A 132 -4.47 -1.15 -26.87
N GLU A 133 -3.28 -1.67 -26.60
CA GLU A 133 -2.38 -2.20 -27.63
C GLU A 133 -2.46 -3.74 -27.76
N ASN A 134 -2.61 -4.44 -26.64
CA ASN A 134 -2.68 -5.89 -26.54
C ASN A 134 -3.60 -6.33 -25.39
N PRO A 135 -4.93 -6.41 -25.64
CA PRO A 135 -5.93 -6.72 -24.62
C PRO A 135 -5.72 -8.08 -23.93
N GLU A 136 -5.17 -9.06 -24.65
CA GLU A 136 -4.94 -10.41 -24.14
C GLU A 136 -3.78 -10.44 -23.14
N ALA A 137 -2.71 -9.68 -23.42
CA ALA A 137 -1.62 -9.48 -22.47
C ALA A 137 -2.08 -8.67 -21.24
N ALA A 138 -2.96 -7.67 -21.42
CA ALA A 138 -3.53 -6.92 -20.31
C ALA A 138 -4.33 -7.82 -19.36
N ALA A 139 -5.21 -8.67 -19.91
CA ALA A 139 -5.99 -9.63 -19.13
C ALA A 139 -5.10 -10.65 -18.40
N GLY A 140 -4.00 -11.09 -19.02
CA GLY A 140 -3.01 -11.96 -18.39
C GLY A 140 -2.32 -11.32 -17.19
N VAL A 141 -1.96 -10.03 -17.29
CA VAL A 141 -1.35 -9.27 -16.20
C VAL A 141 -2.37 -9.00 -15.08
N GLU A 142 -3.61 -8.65 -15.40
CA GLU A 142 -4.70 -8.49 -14.41
C GLU A 142 -4.95 -9.78 -13.63
N ALA A 143 -5.10 -10.91 -14.32
CA ALA A 143 -5.34 -12.20 -13.68
C ALA A 143 -4.17 -12.64 -12.78
N ALA A 144 -2.93 -12.35 -13.18
CA ALA A 144 -1.74 -12.61 -12.36
C ALA A 144 -1.72 -11.73 -11.10
N LEU A 145 -2.13 -10.46 -11.22
CA LEU A 145 -2.22 -9.53 -10.10
C LEU A 145 -3.29 -9.98 -9.10
N ASP A 146 -4.49 -10.33 -9.58
CA ASP A 146 -5.59 -10.85 -8.76
C ASP A 146 -5.21 -12.16 -8.06
N GLY A 147 -4.61 -13.10 -8.78
CA GLY A 147 -4.14 -14.36 -8.22
C GLY A 147 -3.09 -14.17 -7.12
N PHE A 148 -2.20 -13.19 -7.28
CA PHE A 148 -1.22 -12.84 -6.27
C PHE A 148 -1.86 -12.21 -5.03
N LEU A 149 -2.78 -11.26 -5.21
CA LEU A 149 -3.50 -10.62 -4.09
C LEU A 149 -4.33 -11.64 -3.31
N GLU A 150 -4.97 -12.59 -3.99
CA GLU A 150 -5.73 -13.68 -3.39
C GLU A 150 -4.82 -14.63 -2.58
N MET A 151 -3.65 -14.99 -3.14
CA MET A 151 -2.64 -15.80 -2.44
C MET A 151 -2.14 -15.10 -1.18
N LYS A 152 -1.82 -13.80 -1.26
CA LYS A 152 -1.36 -13.02 -0.10
C LYS A 152 -2.47 -12.84 0.94
N ARG A 153 -3.72 -12.64 0.52
CA ARG A 153 -4.88 -12.61 1.43
C ARG A 153 -5.01 -13.93 2.20
N ARG A 154 -4.81 -15.08 1.55
CA ARG A 154 -4.80 -16.39 2.22
C ARG A 154 -3.62 -16.60 3.17
N GLN A 155 -2.44 -16.05 2.88
CA GLN A 155 -1.29 -16.14 3.78
C GLN A 155 -1.45 -15.29 5.05
N VAL A 156 -2.18 -14.18 4.96
CA VAL A 156 -2.37 -13.24 6.09
C VAL A 156 -3.59 -13.58 6.94
N TYR A 157 -4.65 -14.12 6.34
CA TYR A 157 -5.94 -14.37 7.01
C TYR A 157 -6.38 -15.85 7.07
N GLY A 158 -5.59 -16.75 6.48
CA GLY A 158 -5.86 -18.20 6.44
C GLY A 158 -5.16 -18.99 7.53
#